data_AF-A0A1H4ZDD1-F1
#
_entry.id   AF-A0A1H4ZDD1-F1
#
_cell.length_a   1.000
_cell.length_b   1.000
_cell.length_c   1.000
_cell.angle_alpha   90.00
_cell.angle_beta   90.00
_cell.angle_gamma   90.00
#
_symmetry.space_group_name_H-M   'P 1'
#
loop_
_entity.id
_entity.type
_entity.pdbx_description
1 polymer ?
#
loop_
_entity_poly.entity_id
_entity_poly.type
_entity_poly.pdbx_seq_one_letter_code
_entity_poly.pdbx_strand_id
1 'polypeptide(L)'
;MNKSRLSCTLAITFALAGTCTASEYVIDQRDSKYQKATEHLANAQRALAVAQAELKLAEAQHPLPGLDLVRMLSQIKPVEETISVIIWPEQKRLQYQTATPDGLFFTPTRAGEK
;
A
#
# COMPACT_ATOMS: atom_id res chain seq x y z
N MET A 1 24.37 6.70 50.48
CA MET A 1 24.51 8.02 49.81
C MET A 1 24.51 7.77 48.30
N ASN A 2 23.38 7.93 47.61
CA ASN A 2 22.81 9.14 46.99
C ASN A 2 23.49 9.53 45.65
N LYS A 3 22.68 9.44 44.57
CA LYS A 3 22.71 10.20 43.28
C LYS A 3 23.82 9.78 42.29
N SER A 4 23.65 9.70 40.97
CA SER A 4 22.75 10.41 40.06
C SER A 4 22.63 9.66 38.72
N ARG A 5 21.45 9.77 38.08
CA ARG A 5 21.18 9.43 36.67
C ARG A 5 21.87 10.44 35.73
N LEU A 6 22.16 10.06 34.49
CA LEU A 6 22.19 10.86 33.23
C LEU A 6 22.68 9.91 32.10
N SER A 7 21.84 9.54 31.12
CA SER A 7 21.74 10.16 29.77
C SER A 7 23.00 9.91 28.91
N CYS A 8 23.01 9.65 27.60
CA CYS A 8 22.11 9.85 26.46
C CYS A 8 22.86 9.14 25.29
N THR A 9 22.30 8.14 24.62
CA THR A 9 21.82 8.21 23.22
C THR A 9 22.88 8.44 22.12
N LEU A 10 22.69 7.66 21.05
CA LEU A 10 22.95 8.01 19.64
C LEU A 10 24.29 7.57 19.03
N ALA A 11 24.24 6.54 18.19
CA ALA A 11 24.86 6.52 16.86
C ALA A 11 24.49 5.23 16.09
N ILE A 12 23.23 5.10 15.68
CA ILE A 12 22.89 4.25 14.53
C ILE A 12 22.70 5.20 13.35
N THR A 13 23.81 5.65 12.80
CA THR A 13 23.88 6.30 11.49
C THR A 13 24.50 5.31 10.53
N PHE A 14 23.67 4.47 9.89
CA PHE A 14 24.09 3.69 8.74
C PHE A 14 23.22 4.03 7.54
N ALA A 15 23.78 4.91 6.71
CA ALA A 15 23.66 4.96 5.25
C ALA A 15 22.27 4.77 4.62
N LEU A 16 21.48 5.85 4.60
CA LEU A 16 20.51 6.10 3.54
C LEU A 16 21.10 7.15 2.59
N ALA A 17 22.13 6.77 1.85
CA ALA A 17 22.64 7.53 0.71
C ALA A 17 22.33 6.75 -0.57
N GLY A 18 21.06 6.48 -0.81
CA GLY A 18 20.57 6.13 -2.14
C GLY A 18 20.51 7.42 -2.94
N THR A 19 21.46 7.61 -3.85
CA THR A 19 21.41 8.67 -4.86
C THR A 19 20.14 8.48 -5.70
N CYS A 20 19.10 9.27 -5.43
CA CYS A 20 17.93 9.36 -6.29
C CYS A 20 18.31 10.14 -7.55
N THR A 21 19.02 9.47 -8.47
CA THR A 21 19.08 9.93 -9.86
C THR A 21 17.68 9.74 -10.42
N ALA A 22 16.87 10.78 -10.35
CA ALA A 22 15.58 10.83 -11.02
C ALA A 22 15.85 10.88 -12.53
N SER A 23 16.23 9.74 -13.12
CA SER A 23 15.96 9.51 -14.53
C SER A 23 14.45 9.67 -14.70
N GLU A 24 14.01 10.31 -15.78
CA GLU A 24 12.60 10.37 -16.17
C GLU A 24 12.09 8.94 -16.36
N TYR A 25 11.67 8.32 -15.26
CA TYR A 25 11.24 6.94 -15.23
C TYR A 25 9.81 6.92 -15.77
N VAL A 26 9.69 6.61 -17.05
CA VAL A 26 8.41 6.30 -17.65
C VAL A 26 7.90 5.02 -17.01
N ILE A 27 6.75 5.10 -16.36
CA ILE A 27 6.13 3.96 -15.69
C ILE A 27 5.74 2.94 -16.76
N ASP A 28 6.51 1.86 -16.86
CA ASP A 28 6.18 0.70 -17.69
C ASP A 28 5.50 -0.39 -16.86
N GLN A 29 4.23 -0.66 -17.18
CA GLN A 29 3.42 -1.68 -16.51
C GLN A 29 3.84 -3.12 -16.82
N ARG A 30 4.65 -3.30 -17.87
CA ARG A 30 5.22 -4.60 -18.25
C ARG A 30 6.53 -4.88 -17.54
N ASP A 31 7.12 -3.89 -16.87
CA ASP A 31 8.31 -4.11 -16.08
C ASP A 31 8.00 -5.02 -14.88
N SER A 32 8.81 -6.06 -14.74
CA SER A 32 8.85 -6.95 -13.59
C SER A 32 8.92 -6.22 -12.25
N LYS A 33 9.63 -5.08 -12.18
CA LYS A 33 9.75 -4.29 -10.94
C LYS A 33 8.43 -3.62 -10.57
N TYR A 34 7.73 -3.09 -11.57
CA TYR A 34 6.40 -2.52 -11.38
C TYR A 34 5.40 -3.58 -10.90
N GLN A 35 5.38 -4.75 -11.53
CA GLN A 35 4.50 -5.86 -11.14
C GLN A 35 4.77 -6.37 -9.72
N LYS A 36 6.04 -6.50 -9.33
CA LYS A 36 6.41 -6.86 -7.96
C LYS A 36 5.99 -5.79 -6.96
N ALA A 37 6.18 -4.51 -7.30
CA ALA A 37 5.78 -3.41 -6.42
C ALA A 37 4.26 -3.39 -6.19
N THR A 38 3.46 -3.59 -7.23
CA THR A 38 1.99 -3.65 -7.10
C THR A 38 1.54 -4.88 -6.30
N GLU A 39 2.18 -6.04 -6.48
CA GLU A 39 1.94 -7.22 -5.65
C GLU A 39 2.27 -6.97 -4.17
N HIS A 40 3.43 -6.39 -3.87
CA HIS A 40 3.82 -6.05 -2.50
C HIS A 40 2.84 -5.06 -1.86
N LEU A 41 2.37 -4.07 -2.60
CA LEU A 41 1.37 -3.12 -2.10
C LEU A 41 0.03 -3.81 -1.83
N ALA A 42 -0.42 -4.70 -2.70
CA ALA A 42 -1.64 -5.49 -2.48
C ALA A 42 -1.53 -6.42 -1.26
N ASN A 43 -0.35 -7.00 -1.04
CA ASN A 43 -0.07 -7.82 0.14
C ASN A 43 -0.05 -6.96 1.42
N ALA A 44 0.57 -5.78 1.37
CA ALA A 44 0.59 -4.83 2.47
C ALA A 44 -0.82 -4.35 2.82
N GLN A 45 -1.67 -4.03 1.83
CA GLN A 45 -3.06 -3.64 2.04
C GLN A 45 -3.85 -4.73 2.80
N ARG A 46 -3.71 -6.00 2.39
CA ARG A 46 -4.36 -7.12 3.06
C ARG A 46 -3.85 -7.33 4.47
N ALA A 47 -2.53 -7.29 4.67
CA ALA A 47 -1.92 -7.44 5.99
C ALA A 47 -2.36 -6.33 6.96
N LEU A 48 -2.43 -5.09 6.49
CA LEU A 48 -2.93 -3.95 7.28
C LEU A 48 -4.40 -4.15 7.68
N ALA A 49 -5.26 -4.56 6.74
CA ALA A 49 -6.67 -4.81 7.03
C ALA A 49 -6.86 -5.90 8.10
N VAL A 50 -6.08 -6.99 8.03
CA VAL A 50 -6.09 -8.06 9.03
C VAL A 50 -5.60 -7.54 10.39
N ALA A 51 -4.47 -6.83 10.42
CA ALA A 51 -3.93 -6.28 11.66
C ALA A 51 -4.90 -5.32 12.36
N GLN A 52 -5.63 -4.49 11.61
CA GLN A 52 -6.67 -3.62 12.17
C GLN A 52 -7.86 -4.41 12.71
N ALA A 53 -8.29 -5.46 12.01
CA ALA A 53 -9.38 -6.31 12.47
C ALA A 53 -9.00 -7.04 13.77
N GLU A 54 -7.77 -7.56 13.84
CA GLU A 54 -7.22 -8.19 15.04
C GLU A 54 -7.10 -7.20 16.21
N LEU A 55 -6.65 -5.97 15.96
CA LEU A 55 -6.59 -4.92 16.99
C LEU A 55 -7.97 -4.56 17.56
N LYS A 56 -8.99 -4.42 16.69
CA LYS A 56 -10.38 -4.17 17.11
C LYS A 56 -10.95 -5.33 17.91
N LEU A 57 -10.64 -6.56 17.50
CA LEU A 57 -11.05 -7.76 18.20
C LEU A 57 -10.36 -7.89 19.57
N ALA A 58 -9.07 -7.56 19.65
CA ALA A 58 -8.32 -7.57 20.90
C ALA A 58 -8.85 -6.55 21.92
N GLU A 59 -9.20 -5.33 21.48
CA GLU A 59 -9.84 -4.32 22.33
C GLU A 59 -11.22 -4.78 22.83
N ALA A 60 -12.00 -5.46 21.98
CA ALA A 60 -13.32 -5.97 22.36
C ALA A 60 -13.25 -7.15 23.34
N GLN A 61 -12.21 -7.99 23.23
CA GLN A 61 -12.07 -9.22 24.04
C GLN A 61 -11.32 -8.99 25.36
N HIS A 62 -10.43 -8.01 25.40
CA HIS A 62 -9.58 -7.76 26.55
C HIS A 62 -9.52 -6.26 26.89
N PRO A 63 -9.61 -5.89 28.18
CA PRO A 63 -9.35 -4.51 28.58
C PRO A 63 -7.86 -4.21 28.32
N LEU A 64 -7.59 -3.29 27.39
CA LEU A 64 -6.24 -2.83 27.03
C LEU A 64 -6.05 -1.40 27.58
N PRO A 65 -5.77 -1.24 28.89
CA PRO A 65 -5.66 0.09 29.50
C PRO A 65 -4.50 0.88 28.88
N GLY A 66 -4.80 2.11 28.46
CA GLY A 66 -3.81 3.01 27.84
C GLY A 66 -3.64 2.84 26.34
N LEU A 67 -4.33 1.88 25.71
CA LEU A 67 -4.40 1.80 24.26
C LEU A 67 -5.44 2.80 23.73
N ASP A 68 -5.00 3.74 22.89
CA ASP A 68 -5.89 4.66 22.17
C ASP A 68 -6.07 4.16 20.73
N LEU A 69 -7.03 3.23 20.56
CA LEU A 69 -7.25 2.57 19.27
C LEU A 69 -7.67 3.58 18.20
N VAL A 70 -8.52 4.55 18.55
CA VAL A 70 -9.01 5.58 17.62
C VAL A 70 -7.84 6.38 17.07
N ARG A 71 -6.93 6.84 17.93
CA ARG A 71 -5.74 7.57 17.51
C ARG A 71 -4.81 6.70 16.66
N MET A 72 -4.57 5.44 17.05
CA MET A 72 -3.72 4.55 16.27
C MET A 72 -4.27 4.28 14.86
N LEU A 73 -5.57 3.98 14.75
CA LEU A 73 -6.21 3.78 13.45
C LEU A 73 -6.18 5.06 12.60
N SER A 74 -6.34 6.23 13.23
CA SER A 74 -6.25 7.52 12.53
C SER A 74 -4.87 7.79 11.92
N GLN A 75 -3.79 7.27 12.53
CA GLN A 75 -2.42 7.39 12.02
C GLN A 75 -2.15 6.45 10.85
N ILE A 76 -2.89 5.32 10.76
CA ILE A 76 -2.73 4.34 9.68
C ILE A 76 -3.52 4.77 8.43
N LYS A 77 -4.63 5.49 8.61
CA LYS A 77 -5.53 5.91 7.52
C LYS A 77 -4.83 6.58 6.31
N PRO A 78 -3.87 7.52 6.49
CA PRO A 78 -3.18 8.13 5.34
C PRO A 78 -2.37 7.12 4.51
N VAL A 79 -1.84 6.07 5.15
CA VAL A 79 -1.12 4.99 4.47
C VAL A 79 -2.08 4.16 3.63
N GLU A 80 -3.25 3.84 4.15
CA GLU A 80 -4.29 3.12 3.40
C GLU A 80 -4.80 3.91 2.20
N GLU A 81 -5.03 5.21 2.37
CA GLU A 81 -5.43 6.11 1.29
C GLU A 81 -4.35 6.15 0.20
N THR A 82 -3.08 6.26 0.59
CA THR A 82 -1.95 6.25 -0.36
C THR A 82 -1.88 4.94 -1.14
N ILE A 83 -1.96 3.80 -0.45
CA ILE A 83 -1.97 2.48 -1.08
C ILE A 83 -3.16 2.35 -2.03
N SER A 84 -4.33 2.84 -1.63
CA SER A 84 -5.55 2.78 -2.44
C SER A 84 -5.44 3.60 -3.71
N VAL A 85 -4.88 4.81 -3.66
CA VAL A 85 -4.66 5.66 -4.83
C VAL A 85 -3.74 4.99 -5.86
N ILE A 86 -2.73 4.24 -5.38
CA ILE A 86 -1.78 3.54 -6.26
C ILE A 86 -2.41 2.26 -6.85
N ILE A 87 -3.12 1.48 -6.04
CA ILE A 87 -3.66 0.17 -6.45
C ILE A 87 -4.95 0.29 -7.27
N TRP A 88 -5.81 1.27 -6.97
CA TRP A 88 -7.14 1.36 -7.58
C TRP A 88 -7.13 1.42 -9.12
N PRO A 89 -6.27 2.20 -9.78
CA PRO A 89 -6.15 2.19 -11.24
C PRO A 89 -5.78 0.81 -11.80
N GLU A 90 -4.89 0.09 -11.11
CA GLU A 90 -4.45 -1.25 -11.54
C GLU A 90 -5.56 -2.29 -11.39
N GLN A 91 -6.34 -2.23 -10.30
CA GLN A 91 -7.51 -3.08 -10.14
C GLN A 91 -8.54 -2.83 -11.25
N LYS A 92 -8.79 -1.57 -11.59
CA LYS A 92 -9.68 -1.20 -12.70
C LYS A 92 -9.16 -1.71 -14.03
N ARG A 93 -7.85 -1.55 -14.31
CA ARG A 93 -7.22 -2.06 -15.52
C ARG A 93 -7.40 -3.58 -15.66
N LEU A 94 -7.14 -4.33 -14.59
CA LEU A 94 -7.30 -5.79 -14.59
C LEU A 94 -8.76 -6.22 -14.77
N GLN A 95 -9.71 -5.49 -14.17
CA GLN A 95 -11.14 -5.76 -14.33
C GLN A 95 -11.61 -5.57 -15.79
N TYR A 96 -11.12 -4.54 -16.48
CA TYR A 96 -11.54 -4.23 -17.85
C TYR A 96 -10.69 -4.88 -18.94
N GLN A 97 -9.57 -5.54 -18.61
CA GLN A 97 -8.79 -6.30 -19.59
C GLN A 97 -9.58 -7.46 -20.22
N THR A 98 -10.51 -8.04 -19.49
CA THR A 98 -11.36 -9.14 -19.96
C THR A 98 -12.77 -8.69 -20.33
N ALA A 99 -13.06 -7.39 -20.22
CA ALA A 99 -14.38 -6.88 -20.56
C ALA A 99 -14.48 -6.76 -22.09
N THR A 100 -15.23 -7.68 -22.71
CA THR A 100 -15.71 -7.48 -24.08
C THR A 100 -16.72 -6.33 -24.03
N PRO A 101 -16.52 -5.24 -24.79
CA PRO A 101 -17.49 -4.16 -24.84
C PRO A 101 -18.74 -4.66 -25.57
N ASP A 102 -19.74 -5.11 -24.82
CA ASP A 102 -21.04 -5.47 -25.38
C ASP A 102 -21.92 -4.23 -25.53
N GLY A 103 -22.29 -3.93 -26.76
CA GLY A 103 -23.24 -2.86 -27.09
C GLY A 103 -23.47 -2.76 -28.60
N LEU A 104 -24.66 -2.29 -28.99
CA LEU A 104 -25.07 -2.05 -30.39
C LEU A 104 -24.09 -1.16 -31.20
N PHE A 105 -23.20 -0.44 -30.52
CA PHE A 105 -22.20 0.46 -31.12
C PHE A 105 -20.78 -0.12 -31.15
N PHE A 106 -20.54 -1.28 -30.53
CA PHE A 106 -19.27 -2.00 -30.57
C PHE A 106 -19.46 -3.30 -31.36
N THR A 107 -19.52 -3.19 -32.67
CA THR A 107 -19.26 -4.33 -33.54
C THR A 107 -17.75 -4.49 -33.67
N PRO A 108 -17.12 -5.53 -33.08
CA PRO A 108 -15.70 -5.78 -33.32
C PRO A 108 -15.54 -6.05 -34.81
N THR A 109 -14.92 -5.11 -35.53
CA THR A 109 -14.54 -5.34 -36.93
C THR A 109 -13.52 -6.47 -36.90
N ARG A 110 -13.89 -7.64 -37.46
CA ARG A 110 -12.94 -8.73 -37.61
C ARG A 110 -11.81 -8.24 -38.50
N ALA A 111 -10.58 -8.29 -37.97
CA ALA A 111 -9.40 -7.99 -38.75
C ALA A 111 -9.35 -8.94 -39.97
N GLY A 112 -9.64 -8.43 -41.16
CA GLY A 112 -9.61 -9.20 -42.40
C GLY A 112 -10.86 -9.11 -43.28
N GLU A 113 -11.96 -8.48 -42.84
CA GLU A 113 -13.11 -8.21 -43.72
C GLU A 113 -12.86 -6.93 -44.53
N LYS A 114 -12.46 -7.12 -45.79
CA LYS A 114 -12.61 -6.15 -46.88
C LYS A 114 -13.69 -6.67 -47.83
#